data_AF-A0A3S2E1F7-F1
#
_entry.id   AF-A0A3S2E1F7-F1
#
_cell.length_a   1.000
_cell.length_b   1.000
_cell.length_c   1.000
_cell.angle_alpha   90.00
_cell.angle_beta   90.00
_cell.angle_gamma   90.00
#
_symmetry.space_group_name_H-M   'P 1'
#
loop_
_entity.id
_entity.type
_entity.pdbx_description
1 polymer ?
#
loop_
_entity_poly.entity_id
_entity_poly.type
_entity_poly.pdbx_seq_one_letter_code
_entity_poly.pdbx_strand_id
1 'polypeptide(L)'
;LEAIKNGDLVVDGQRLGDPATNMTQLRTEIGFVFQSFNLYPHKTALENVTLAPIHVRKIPRAEAEKAGRELLAKVGLADKVNAYPAQLSGGQQQRVAIARCLGMRPKIMLFDEPTSALDPEMISEVLDVMVAVAEEGMTMMVVTHEMGFARKVAQRVVFMDAGAIVESGTPDEFFSHPKTDRSRAFLSKILRH
;
A
#
# COMPACT_ATOMS: atom_id res chain seq x y z
N LEU A 1 -14.09 -11.42 -5.61
CA LEU A 1 -13.93 -11.25 -4.15
C LEU A 1 -14.91 -12.20 -3.48
N GLU A 2 -14.43 -13.08 -2.60
CA GLU A 2 -15.30 -13.93 -1.80
C GLU A 2 -15.95 -13.13 -0.67
N ALA A 3 -17.20 -13.44 -0.34
CA ALA A 3 -17.87 -12.84 0.80
C ALA A 3 -17.36 -13.45 2.11
N ILE A 4 -17.32 -12.65 3.18
CA ILE A 4 -17.00 -13.13 4.53
C ILE A 4 -18.06 -14.15 4.92
N LYS A 5 -17.66 -15.41 5.12
CA LYS A 5 -18.60 -16.49 5.48
C LYS A 5 -19.05 -16.41 6.93
N ASN A 6 -18.12 -16.11 7.85
CA ASN A 6 -18.34 -16.02 9.29
C ASN A 6 -17.44 -14.92 9.89
N GLY A 7 -17.84 -14.40 11.05
CA GLY A 7 -17.11 -13.34 11.75
C GLY A 7 -17.38 -11.94 11.18
N ASP A 8 -16.71 -10.95 11.76
CA ASP A 8 -16.98 -9.54 11.50
C ASP A 8 -15.73 -8.77 11.14
N LEU A 9 -15.86 -7.89 10.16
CA LEU A 9 -14.84 -6.92 9.79
C LEU A 9 -15.40 -5.51 10.05
N VAL A 10 -14.75 -4.80 10.97
CA VAL A 10 -15.09 -3.44 11.36
C VAL A 10 -13.93 -2.52 11.00
N VAL A 11 -14.22 -1.46 10.25
CA VAL A 11 -13.24 -0.45 9.86
C VAL A 11 -13.79 0.93 10.20
N ASP A 12 -13.05 1.72 10.97
CA ASP A 12 -13.47 3.06 11.40
C ASP A 12 -14.87 3.06 12.06
N GLY A 13 -15.14 2.00 12.86
CA GLY A 13 -16.43 1.78 13.53
C GLY A 13 -17.55 1.24 12.63
N GLN A 14 -17.32 1.05 11.33
CA GLN A 14 -18.32 0.57 10.37
C GLN A 14 -18.13 -0.92 10.07
N ARG A 15 -19.19 -1.71 10.21
CA ARG A 15 -19.19 -3.15 9.91
C ARG A 15 -19.46 -3.38 8.42
N LEU A 16 -18.55 -4.06 7.72
CA LEU A 16 -18.64 -4.23 6.25
C LEU A 16 -19.83 -5.09 5.78
N GLY A 17 -20.37 -5.96 6.65
CA GLY A 17 -21.52 -6.82 6.36
C GLY A 17 -22.88 -6.19 6.69
N ASP A 18 -22.91 -4.97 7.23
CA ASP A 18 -24.15 -4.26 7.56
C ASP A 18 -24.71 -3.57 6.29
N PRO A 19 -25.97 -3.83 5.89
CA PRO A 19 -26.61 -3.13 4.77
C PRO A 19 -26.64 -1.61 4.89
N ALA A 20 -26.54 -1.06 6.11
CA ALA A 20 -26.49 0.36 6.36
C ALA A 20 -25.11 0.99 6.03
N THR A 21 -24.06 0.19 5.90
CA THR A 21 -22.69 0.69 5.64
C THR A 21 -22.55 1.16 4.19
N ASN A 22 -22.23 2.44 4.00
CA ASN A 22 -21.90 2.98 2.69
C ASN A 22 -20.48 2.57 2.28
N MET A 23 -20.38 1.42 1.62
CA MET A 23 -19.09 0.86 1.16
C MET A 23 -18.32 1.78 0.23
N THR A 24 -18.99 2.60 -0.59
CA THR A 24 -18.31 3.54 -1.48
C THR A 24 -17.63 4.63 -0.67
N GLN A 25 -18.31 5.18 0.34
CA GLN A 25 -17.73 6.18 1.23
C GLN A 25 -16.60 5.60 2.07
N LEU A 26 -16.77 4.40 2.64
CA LEU A 26 -15.73 3.74 3.43
C LEU A 26 -14.45 3.54 2.61
N ARG A 27 -14.57 3.13 1.34
CA ARG A 27 -13.41 2.99 0.43
C ARG A 27 -12.68 4.30 0.14
N THR A 28 -13.32 5.46 0.33
CA THR A 28 -12.60 6.75 0.18
C THR A 28 -11.63 7.01 1.32
N GLU A 29 -11.81 6.35 2.47
CA GLU A 29 -10.96 6.45 3.65
C GLU A 29 -9.83 5.39 3.65
N ILE A 30 -9.81 4.48 2.67
CA ILE A 30 -8.87 3.36 2.59
C ILE A 30 -8.13 3.44 1.24
N GLY A 31 -6.83 3.69 1.29
CA GLY A 31 -5.97 3.55 0.13
C GLY A 31 -5.60 2.09 -0.09
N PHE A 32 -5.59 1.63 -1.34
CA PHE A 32 -5.20 0.26 -1.70
C PHE A 32 -4.20 0.29 -2.85
N VAL A 33 -2.99 -0.17 -2.59
CA VAL A 33 -1.92 -0.34 -3.57
C VAL A 33 -1.80 -1.83 -3.90
N PHE A 34 -2.01 -2.16 -5.17
CA PHE A 34 -2.01 -3.52 -5.68
C PHE A 34 -0.61 -3.96 -6.10
N GLN A 35 -0.41 -5.28 -6.23
CA GLN A 35 0.80 -5.88 -6.82
C GLN A 35 0.99 -5.43 -8.27
N SER A 36 -0.09 -5.39 -9.06
CA SER A 36 -0.11 -4.76 -10.38
C SER A 36 -0.49 -3.29 -10.24
N PHE A 37 0.25 -2.38 -10.88
CA PHE A 37 0.15 -0.92 -10.66
C PHE A 37 -1.28 -0.35 -10.85
N ASN A 38 -2.09 -1.01 -11.70
CA ASN A 38 -3.50 -0.67 -11.96
C ASN A 38 -3.72 0.82 -12.26
N LEU A 39 -2.78 1.46 -12.95
CA LEU A 39 -2.90 2.84 -13.40
C LEU A 39 -3.89 2.93 -14.57
N TYR A 40 -4.52 4.10 -14.73
CA TYR A 40 -5.35 4.37 -15.89
C TYR A 40 -4.44 4.67 -17.10
N PRO A 41 -4.38 3.79 -18.12
CA PRO A 41 -3.38 3.88 -19.19
C PRO A 41 -3.57 5.11 -20.10
N HIS A 42 -4.80 5.63 -20.17
CA HIS A 42 -5.20 6.76 -21.00
C HIS A 42 -5.12 8.11 -20.26
N LYS A 43 -4.47 8.14 -19.09
CA LYS A 43 -4.32 9.33 -18.23
C LYS A 43 -2.84 9.49 -17.86
N THR A 44 -2.37 10.73 -17.77
CA THR A 44 -1.03 11.04 -17.30
C THR A 44 -0.85 10.70 -15.81
N ALA A 45 0.38 10.75 -15.29
CA ALA A 45 0.67 10.56 -13.87
C ALA A 45 -0.14 11.54 -12.99
N LEU A 46 -0.15 12.84 -13.34
CA LEU A 46 -0.92 13.84 -12.59
C LEU A 46 -2.43 13.56 -12.66
N GLU A 47 -2.95 13.19 -13.82
CA GLU A 47 -4.36 12.85 -13.96
C GLU A 47 -4.74 11.59 -13.17
N ASN A 48 -3.85 10.59 -13.10
CA ASN A 48 -4.05 9.40 -12.26
C ASN A 48 -4.21 9.78 -10.78
N VAL A 49 -3.38 10.70 -10.30
CA VAL A 49 -3.40 11.16 -8.90
C VAL A 49 -4.62 12.03 -8.59
N THR A 50 -5.07 12.85 -9.54
CA THR A 50 -6.08 13.90 -9.30
C THR A 50 -7.51 13.51 -9.64
N LEU A 51 -7.71 12.43 -10.41
CA LEU A 51 -9.03 12.00 -10.87
C LEU A 51 -10.03 11.81 -9.71
N ALA A 52 -9.67 11.00 -8.71
CA ALA A 52 -10.56 10.69 -7.61
C ALA A 52 -10.78 11.89 -6.66
N PRO A 53 -9.75 12.67 -6.27
CA PRO A 53 -9.94 13.92 -5.53
C PRO A 53 -10.96 14.88 -6.17
N ILE A 54 -10.91 15.06 -7.50
CA ILE A 54 -11.82 15.94 -8.22
C ILE A 54 -13.24 15.35 -8.27
N HIS A 55 -13.38 14.08 -8.66
CA HIS A 55 -14.70 13.51 -8.94
C HIS A 55 -15.43 12.98 -7.71
N VAL A 56 -14.70 12.47 -6.72
CA VAL A 56 -15.25 11.83 -5.51
C VAL A 56 -15.30 12.82 -4.35
N ARG A 57 -14.18 13.49 -4.05
CA ARG A 57 -14.09 14.48 -2.95
C ARG A 57 -14.54 15.89 -3.38
N LYS A 58 -14.82 16.11 -4.68
CA LYS A 58 -15.24 17.41 -5.24
C LYS A 58 -14.22 18.54 -4.99
N ILE A 59 -12.94 18.20 -4.87
CA ILE A 59 -11.86 19.19 -4.73
C ILE A 59 -11.74 19.97 -6.05
N PRO A 60 -11.66 21.32 -6.02
CA PRO A 60 -11.44 22.12 -7.21
C PRO A 60 -10.21 21.66 -7.99
N ARG A 61 -10.32 21.59 -9.33
CA ARG A 61 -9.25 21.08 -10.20
C ARG A 61 -7.89 21.72 -9.92
N ALA A 62 -7.83 23.04 -9.79
CA ALA A 62 -6.58 23.76 -9.54
C ALA A 62 -5.91 23.35 -8.21
N GLU A 63 -6.71 23.12 -7.16
CA GLU A 63 -6.22 22.66 -5.86
C GLU A 63 -5.75 21.20 -5.93
N ALA A 64 -6.53 20.33 -6.59
CA ALA A 64 -6.17 18.94 -6.79
C ALA A 64 -4.88 18.80 -7.62
N GLU A 65 -4.73 19.57 -8.70
CA GLU A 65 -3.52 19.56 -9.53
C GLU A 65 -2.30 20.08 -8.77
N LYS A 66 -2.45 21.10 -7.92
CA LYS A 66 -1.37 21.56 -7.04
C LYS A 66 -0.93 20.44 -6.07
N ALA A 67 -1.87 19.88 -5.31
CA ALA A 67 -1.59 18.79 -4.37
C ALA A 67 -1.03 17.53 -5.07
N GLY A 68 -1.54 17.21 -6.26
CA GLY A 68 -1.07 16.07 -7.06
C GLY A 68 0.38 16.25 -7.51
N ARG A 69 0.80 17.46 -7.88
CA ARG A 69 2.21 17.76 -8.21
C ARG A 69 3.12 17.63 -6.99
N GLU A 70 2.67 18.11 -5.82
CA GLU A 70 3.41 17.98 -4.56
C GLU A 70 3.59 16.49 -4.18
N LEU A 71 2.54 15.67 -4.33
CA LEU A 71 2.60 14.22 -4.10
C LEU A 71 3.52 13.52 -5.08
N LEU A 72 3.46 13.85 -6.38
CA LEU A 72 4.37 13.31 -7.38
C LEU A 72 5.82 13.71 -7.10
N ALA A 73 6.08 14.94 -6.69
CA ALA A 73 7.41 15.38 -6.29
C ALA A 73 7.92 14.61 -5.06
N LYS A 74 7.05 14.40 -4.05
CA LYS A 74 7.37 13.64 -2.84
C LYS A 74 7.76 12.19 -3.14
N VAL A 75 7.15 11.56 -4.14
CA VAL A 75 7.53 10.21 -4.59
C VAL A 75 8.63 10.23 -5.66
N GLY A 76 9.34 11.34 -5.86
CA GLY A 76 10.47 11.45 -6.79
C GLY A 76 10.08 11.40 -8.27
N LEU A 77 8.92 11.95 -8.64
CA LEU A 77 8.36 11.98 -10.00
C LEU A 77 7.97 13.39 -10.46
N ALA A 78 8.65 14.42 -9.96
CA ALA A 78 8.36 15.82 -10.29
C ALA A 78 8.48 16.12 -11.79
N ASP A 79 9.40 15.46 -12.49
CA ASP A 79 9.64 15.58 -13.93
C ASP A 79 8.72 14.70 -14.79
N LYS A 80 7.97 13.78 -14.17
CA LYS A 80 7.09 12.80 -14.85
C LYS A 80 5.60 13.12 -14.76
N VAL A 81 5.24 14.32 -14.30
CA VAL A 81 3.84 14.75 -14.11
C VAL A 81 2.93 14.53 -15.33
N ASN A 82 3.47 14.71 -16.54
CA ASN A 82 2.72 14.58 -17.80
C ASN A 82 2.95 13.23 -18.51
N ALA A 83 3.75 12.33 -17.91
CA ALA A 83 4.02 11.03 -18.51
C ALA A 83 2.80 10.11 -18.41
N TYR A 84 2.52 9.36 -19.46
CA TYR A 84 1.55 8.26 -19.45
C TYR A 84 2.17 7.01 -18.84
N PRO A 85 1.39 6.07 -18.26
CA PRO A 85 1.91 4.85 -17.66
C PRO A 85 2.86 4.04 -18.56
N ALA A 86 2.59 3.99 -19.87
CA ALA A 86 3.45 3.30 -20.84
C ALA A 86 4.87 3.91 -20.99
N GLN A 87 5.08 5.13 -20.49
CA GLN A 87 6.36 5.85 -20.51
C GLN A 87 7.12 5.76 -19.18
N LEU A 88 6.59 5.00 -18.21
CA LEU A 88 7.13 4.88 -16.86
C LEU A 88 7.68 3.46 -16.61
N SER A 89 8.81 3.36 -15.91
CA SER A 89 9.31 2.08 -15.40
C SER A 89 8.33 1.47 -14.39
N GLY A 90 8.44 0.17 -14.10
CA GLY A 90 7.58 -0.48 -13.10
C GLY A 90 7.63 0.23 -11.73
N GLY A 91 8.83 0.55 -11.24
CA GLY A 91 9.01 1.28 -9.98
C GLY A 91 8.37 2.68 -10.01
N GLN A 92 8.49 3.39 -11.13
CA GLN A 92 7.83 4.69 -11.31
C GLN A 92 6.30 4.55 -11.34
N GLN A 93 5.76 3.55 -12.03
CA GLN A 93 4.31 3.29 -12.06
C GLN A 93 3.78 2.99 -10.65
N GLN A 94 4.53 2.22 -9.86
CA GLN A 94 4.14 1.93 -8.49
C GLN A 94 4.20 3.16 -7.58
N ARG A 95 5.22 4.01 -7.74
CA ARG A 95 5.29 5.31 -7.05
C ARG A 95 4.12 6.23 -7.42
N VAL A 96 3.67 6.25 -8.69
CA VAL A 96 2.42 6.93 -9.08
C VAL A 96 1.20 6.31 -8.41
N ALA A 97 1.12 4.97 -8.32
CA ALA A 97 0.01 4.30 -7.66
C ALA A 97 -0.09 4.67 -6.17
N ILE A 98 1.04 4.74 -5.47
CA ILE A 98 1.12 5.21 -4.09
C ILE A 98 0.65 6.67 -3.99
N ALA A 99 1.18 7.57 -4.83
CA ALA A 99 0.77 8.98 -4.85
C ALA A 99 -0.73 9.14 -5.13
N ARG A 100 -1.31 8.32 -6.00
CA ARG A 100 -2.75 8.29 -6.29
C ARG A 100 -3.57 7.92 -5.07
N CYS A 101 -3.14 6.92 -4.30
CA CYS A 101 -3.82 6.55 -3.06
C CYS A 101 -3.71 7.68 -2.01
N LEU A 102 -2.52 8.26 -1.84
CA LEU A 102 -2.29 9.39 -0.92
C LEU A 102 -3.10 10.64 -1.30
N GLY A 103 -3.37 10.87 -2.59
CA GLY A 103 -4.19 11.97 -3.08
C GLY A 103 -5.61 12.00 -2.51
N MET A 104 -6.14 10.84 -2.14
CA MET A 104 -7.46 10.72 -1.48
C MET A 104 -7.44 11.04 0.02
N ARG A 105 -6.24 11.26 0.60
CA ARG A 105 -5.98 11.44 2.04
C ARG A 105 -6.64 10.35 2.89
N PRO A 106 -6.34 9.06 2.64
CA PRO A 106 -6.96 7.97 3.37
C PRO A 106 -6.49 7.93 4.82
N LYS A 107 -7.29 7.34 5.69
CA LYS A 107 -6.92 7.03 7.08
C LYS A 107 -6.03 5.78 7.17
N ILE A 108 -6.21 4.84 6.24
CA ILE A 108 -5.51 3.55 6.22
C ILE A 108 -4.96 3.29 4.82
N MET A 109 -3.72 2.83 4.72
CA MET A 109 -3.10 2.37 3.49
C MET A 109 -2.89 0.86 3.52
N LEU A 110 -3.44 0.17 2.53
CA LEU A 110 -3.29 -1.27 2.31
C LEU A 110 -2.33 -1.49 1.15
N PHE A 111 -1.32 -2.32 1.35
CA PHE A 111 -0.37 -2.70 0.33
C PHE A 111 -0.40 -4.21 0.16
N ASP A 112 -0.68 -4.66 -1.06
CA ASP A 112 -0.70 -6.06 -1.43
C ASP A 112 0.49 -6.35 -2.34
N GLU A 113 1.58 -6.86 -1.76
CA GLU A 113 2.81 -7.23 -2.46
C GLU A 113 3.34 -6.15 -3.42
N PRO A 114 3.58 -4.91 -2.94
CA PRO A 114 3.77 -3.76 -3.81
C PRO A 114 5.06 -3.81 -4.64
N THR A 115 5.99 -4.71 -4.33
CA THR A 115 7.29 -4.84 -5.00
C THR A 115 7.45 -6.15 -5.78
N SER A 116 6.55 -7.13 -5.63
CA SER A 116 6.74 -8.48 -6.21
C SER A 116 6.71 -8.52 -7.74
N ALA A 117 6.16 -7.50 -8.40
CA ALA A 117 6.12 -7.40 -9.87
C ALA A 117 7.23 -6.49 -10.44
N LEU A 118 8.22 -6.12 -9.62
CA LEU A 118 9.29 -5.20 -10.00
C LEU A 118 10.62 -5.93 -10.20
N ASP A 119 11.43 -5.39 -11.10
CA ASP A 119 12.83 -5.77 -11.22
C ASP A 119 13.59 -5.42 -9.92
N PRO A 120 14.57 -6.23 -9.48
CA PRO A 120 15.27 -6.05 -8.20
C PRO A 120 15.85 -4.65 -7.98
N GLU A 121 16.35 -4.02 -9.05
CA GLU A 121 16.93 -2.67 -9.01
C GLU A 121 15.91 -1.56 -8.68
N MET A 122 14.62 -1.80 -8.92
CA MET A 122 13.52 -0.83 -8.69
C MET A 122 12.86 -0.99 -7.31
N ILE A 123 13.11 -2.09 -6.60
CA ILE A 123 12.45 -2.42 -5.32
C ILE A 123 12.75 -1.36 -4.26
N SER A 124 14.03 -0.99 -4.11
CA SER A 124 14.49 -0.02 -3.10
C SER A 124 13.77 1.32 -3.22
N GLU A 125 13.58 1.83 -4.45
CA GLU A 125 12.91 3.12 -4.67
C GLU A 125 11.46 3.13 -4.19
N VAL A 126 10.75 2.00 -4.32
CA VAL A 126 9.36 1.86 -3.86
C VAL A 126 9.31 1.70 -2.34
N LEU A 127 10.22 0.89 -1.78
CA LEU A 127 10.32 0.71 -0.33
C LEU A 127 10.65 2.02 0.38
N ASP A 128 11.55 2.85 -0.16
CA ASP A 128 11.90 4.15 0.42
C ASP A 128 10.69 5.09 0.52
N VAL A 129 9.82 5.10 -0.50
CA VAL A 129 8.56 5.85 -0.44
C VAL A 129 7.63 5.30 0.63
N MET A 130 7.52 3.96 0.76
CA MET A 130 6.70 3.34 1.79
C MET A 130 7.22 3.64 3.20
N VAL A 131 8.54 3.65 3.40
CA VAL A 131 9.19 4.04 4.67
C VAL A 131 8.84 5.48 5.01
N ALA A 132 8.99 6.42 4.07
CA ALA A 132 8.65 7.82 4.30
C ALA A 132 7.17 8.01 4.68
N VAL A 133 6.25 7.28 4.03
CA VAL A 133 4.83 7.31 4.38
C VAL A 133 4.58 6.75 5.79
N ALA A 134 5.29 5.70 6.19
CA ALA A 134 5.18 5.11 7.53
C ALA A 134 5.70 6.07 8.61
N GLU A 135 6.83 6.74 8.37
CA GLU A 135 7.46 7.69 9.30
C GLU A 135 6.60 8.93 9.55
N GLU A 136 5.70 9.29 8.62
CA GLU A 136 4.70 10.34 8.79
C GLU A 136 3.50 9.92 9.67
N GLY A 137 3.48 8.68 10.16
CA GLY A 137 2.43 8.18 11.05
C GLY A 137 1.20 7.62 10.33
N MET A 138 1.30 7.30 9.04
CA MET A 138 0.21 6.65 8.30
C MET A 138 -0.07 5.25 8.87
N THR A 139 -1.34 4.91 9.08
CA THR A 139 -1.72 3.53 9.43
C THR A 139 -1.59 2.63 8.20
N MET A 140 -0.72 1.63 8.27
CA MET A 140 -0.40 0.77 7.13
C MET A 140 -0.60 -0.71 7.47
N MET A 141 -1.16 -1.46 6.52
CA MET A 141 -1.10 -2.93 6.51
C MET A 141 -0.44 -3.36 5.20
N VAL A 142 0.65 -4.10 5.31
CA VAL A 142 1.51 -4.45 4.17
C VAL A 142 1.68 -5.97 4.12
N VAL A 143 1.29 -6.56 2.99
CA VAL A 143 1.68 -7.92 2.60
C VAL A 143 2.97 -7.80 1.80
N THR A 144 4.05 -8.44 2.25
CA THR A 144 5.36 -8.34 1.58
C THR A 144 6.26 -9.53 1.88
N HIS A 145 7.15 -9.82 0.95
CA HIS A 145 8.29 -10.72 1.14
C HIS A 145 9.60 -9.96 1.46
N GLU A 146 9.56 -8.63 1.48
CA GLU A 146 10.70 -7.77 1.79
C GLU A 146 10.95 -7.66 3.30
N MET A 147 11.64 -8.66 3.86
CA MET A 147 11.84 -8.75 5.32
C MET A 147 12.67 -7.58 5.88
N GLY A 148 13.57 -7.00 5.09
CA GLY A 148 14.33 -5.81 5.47
C GLY A 148 13.43 -4.60 5.74
N PHE A 149 12.40 -4.40 4.91
CA PHE A 149 11.38 -3.37 5.12
C PHE A 149 10.60 -3.65 6.41
N ALA A 150 10.10 -4.87 6.60
CA ALA A 150 9.35 -5.23 7.80
C ALA A 150 10.16 -5.01 9.09
N ARG A 151 11.45 -5.39 9.09
CA ARG A 151 12.35 -5.14 10.23
C ARG A 151 12.54 -3.65 10.54
N LYS A 152 12.55 -2.80 9.50
CA LYS A 152 12.84 -1.36 9.64
C LYS A 152 11.65 -0.56 10.16
N VAL A 153 10.44 -0.81 9.64
CA VAL A 153 9.29 0.08 9.89
C VAL A 153 8.07 -0.57 10.52
N ALA A 154 7.97 -1.90 10.57
CA ALA A 154 6.77 -2.53 11.12
C ALA A 154 6.75 -2.42 12.65
N GLN A 155 5.59 -2.10 13.22
CA GLN A 155 5.38 -2.19 14.67
C GLN A 155 4.95 -3.59 15.09
N ARG A 156 4.31 -4.33 14.16
CA ARG A 156 3.80 -5.68 14.37
C ARG A 156 3.99 -6.50 13.09
N VAL A 157 4.44 -7.73 13.25
CA VAL A 157 4.49 -8.75 12.20
C VAL A 157 3.43 -9.80 12.46
N VAL A 158 2.74 -10.22 11.41
CA VAL A 158 1.76 -11.31 11.43
C VAL A 158 2.19 -12.34 10.41
N PHE A 159 2.45 -13.55 10.88
CA PHE A 159 2.79 -14.69 10.03
C PHE A 159 1.58 -15.60 9.89
N MET A 160 1.21 -15.86 8.63
CA MET A 160 0.07 -16.68 8.27
C MET A 160 0.52 -17.92 7.50
N ASP A 161 -0.13 -19.05 7.75
CA ASP A 161 0.06 -20.29 7.01
C ASP A 161 -1.27 -21.04 6.95
N ALA A 162 -1.56 -21.67 5.81
CA ALA A 162 -2.79 -22.45 5.58
C ALA A 162 -4.09 -21.70 5.99
N GLY A 163 -4.15 -20.39 5.79
CA GLY A 163 -5.33 -19.57 6.10
C GLY A 163 -5.52 -19.21 7.57
N ALA A 164 -4.53 -19.48 8.44
CA ALA A 164 -4.56 -19.13 9.86
C ALA A 164 -3.37 -18.23 10.24
N ILE A 165 -3.56 -17.38 11.25
CA ILE A 165 -2.45 -16.69 11.91
C ILE A 165 -1.73 -17.72 12.78
N VAL A 166 -0.48 -18.02 12.44
CA VAL A 166 0.35 -18.97 13.17
C VAL A 166 1.13 -18.27 14.27
N GLU A 167 1.65 -17.08 13.97
CA GLU A 167 2.45 -16.30 14.91
C GLU A 167 2.25 -14.81 14.67
N SER A 168 2.26 -14.02 15.75
CA SER A 168 2.32 -12.55 15.63
C SER A 168 3.08 -11.97 16.81
N GLY A 169 3.81 -10.89 16.57
CA GLY A 169 4.62 -10.22 17.57
C GLY A 169 5.28 -8.96 17.02
N THR A 170 6.18 -8.38 17.79
CA THR A 170 7.07 -7.33 17.27
C THR A 170 8.03 -7.92 16.22
N PRO A 171 8.67 -7.09 15.37
CA PRO A 171 9.67 -7.59 14.44
C PRO A 171 10.80 -8.35 15.15
N ASP A 172 11.30 -7.87 16.28
CA ASP A 172 12.38 -8.56 17.00
C ASP A 172 11.93 -9.94 17.52
N GLU A 173 10.74 -10.03 18.11
CA GLU A 173 10.20 -11.33 18.55
C GLU A 173 10.07 -12.30 17.37
N PHE A 174 9.49 -11.85 16.25
CA PHE A 174 9.26 -12.75 15.12
C PHE A 174 10.56 -13.17 14.44
N PHE A 175 11.46 -12.23 14.20
CA PHE A 175 12.64 -12.46 13.36
C PHE A 175 13.85 -13.00 14.11
N SER A 176 14.01 -12.64 15.38
CA SER A 176 15.15 -13.05 16.22
C SER A 176 14.76 -14.20 17.13
N HIS A 177 13.50 -14.25 17.58
CA HIS A 177 13.01 -15.20 18.59
C HIS A 177 11.70 -15.93 18.18
N PRO A 178 11.61 -16.51 16.96
CA PRO A 178 10.38 -17.13 16.47
C PRO A 178 9.90 -18.24 17.42
N LYS A 179 8.63 -18.15 17.84
CA LYS A 179 8.03 -19.01 18.87
C LYS A 179 7.60 -20.37 18.30
N THR A 180 7.17 -20.41 17.05
CA THR A 180 6.63 -21.63 16.41
C THR A 180 7.65 -22.34 15.53
N ASP A 181 7.55 -23.67 15.42
CA ASP A 181 8.39 -24.47 14.50
C ASP A 181 8.19 -24.05 13.05
N ARG A 182 6.96 -23.66 12.70
CA ARG A 182 6.62 -23.22 11.36
C ARG A 182 7.30 -21.89 11.01
N SER A 183 7.29 -20.91 11.91
CA SER A 183 8.00 -19.64 11.71
C SER A 183 9.51 -19.85 11.64
N ARG A 184 10.09 -20.71 12.49
CA ARG A 184 11.52 -21.11 12.38
C ARG A 184 11.85 -21.69 11.01
N ALA A 185 11.04 -22.65 10.55
CA ALA A 185 11.23 -23.28 9.24
C ALA A 185 11.13 -22.28 8.08
N PHE A 186 10.14 -21.38 8.12
CA PHE A 186 9.99 -20.32 7.13
C PHE A 186 11.19 -19.37 7.10
N LEU A 187 11.57 -18.81 8.24
CA LEU A 187 12.68 -17.86 8.35
C LEU A 187 14.01 -18.47 7.92
N SER A 188 14.26 -19.74 8.23
CA SER A 188 15.48 -20.45 7.81
C SER A 188 15.66 -20.54 6.29
N LYS A 189 14.58 -20.48 5.51
CA LYS A 189 14.62 -20.51 4.05
C LYS A 189 14.86 -19.12 3.44
N ILE A 190 14.42 -18.08 4.13
CA ILE A 190 14.44 -16.70 3.60
C ILE A 190 15.69 -15.94 4.05
N LEU A 191 16.17 -16.15 5.28
CA LEU A 191 17.33 -15.43 5.83
C LEU A 191 18.69 -16.06 5.44
N ARG A 192 18.70 -17.11 4.59
CA ARG A 192 19.93 -17.73 4.06
C ARG A 192 20.39 -17.16 2.72
N HIS A 193 19.68 -16.16 2.21
CA HIS A 193 20.04 -15.32 1.08
C HIS A 193 20.06 -13.86 1.54
#